data_AF-A0A2E7CFW9-F1
#
_entry.id   AF-A0A2E7CFW9-F1
#
_cell.length_a   1.000
_cell.length_b   1.000
_cell.length_c   1.000
_cell.angle_alpha   90.00
_cell.angle_beta   90.00
_cell.angle_gamma   90.00
#
_symmetry.space_group_name_H-M   'P 1'
#
loop_
_entity.id
_entity.type
_entity.pdbx_description
1 polymer ?
#
loop_
_entity_poly.entity_id
_entity_poly.type
_entity_poly.pdbx_seq_one_letter_code
_entity_poly.pdbx_strand_id
1 'polypeptide(L)'
;MSRGWVFALTIAIGLPVAATDLGGLLDRWVAEALVVVWCWGLFLHDHLTAERRRRIEMWTVLAFATPMELFFSEVWLIYEYQHGLMPLFVPVGHWFLFDLGRRVARALVDRPIQWSPMLLLPLVVYGAITGTGTVEVVLFIGMLLFIRFGPDPALYAVMTWLALAMELWGTWLGNWAWHPDVPWLGLTSWNPPLLVGSFYGLGDLLVGLAVRWRLGQGSSEAHLTSNHDGA
;
A
#
# COMPACT_ATOMS: atom_id res chain seq x y z
N MET A 1 20.37 6.47 -10.31
CA MET A 1 19.03 5.85 -10.47
C MET A 1 18.04 6.67 -9.66
N SER A 2 16.84 7.00 -10.17
CA SER A 2 15.87 7.78 -9.38
C SER A 2 15.30 6.93 -8.23
N ARG A 3 14.94 7.53 -7.09
CA ARG A 3 14.41 6.80 -5.93
C ARG A 3 13.19 5.93 -6.25
N GLY A 4 12.32 6.39 -7.16
CA GLY A 4 11.17 5.60 -7.61
C GLY A 4 11.58 4.26 -8.23
N TRP A 5 12.66 4.23 -9.01
CA TRP A 5 13.20 2.99 -9.56
C TRP A 5 13.79 2.09 -8.48
N VAL A 6 14.45 2.65 -7.47
CA VAL A 6 14.97 1.87 -6.33
C VAL A 6 13.83 1.15 -5.61
N PHE A 7 12.72 1.85 -5.35
CA PHE A 7 11.53 1.28 -4.69
C PHE A 7 10.84 0.23 -5.58
N ALA A 8 10.64 0.52 -6.85
CA ALA A 8 10.04 -0.43 -7.79
C ALA A 8 10.88 -1.72 -7.91
N LEU A 9 12.21 -1.60 -8.05
CA LEU A 9 13.11 -2.75 -8.11
C LEU A 9 13.19 -3.51 -6.78
N THR A 10 13.13 -2.79 -5.65
CA THR A 10 13.09 -3.44 -4.33
C THR A 10 11.86 -4.34 -4.19
N ILE A 11 10.69 -3.88 -4.64
CA ILE A 11 9.47 -4.69 -4.63
C ILE A 11 9.58 -5.85 -5.63
N ALA A 12 9.96 -5.54 -6.88
CA ALA A 12 10.00 -6.52 -7.96
C ALA A 12 11.00 -7.66 -7.73
N ILE A 13 12.13 -7.39 -7.06
CA ILE A 13 13.19 -8.37 -6.75
C ILE A 13 13.00 -8.96 -5.36
N GLY A 14 12.64 -8.16 -4.36
CA GLY A 14 12.51 -8.61 -2.97
C GLY A 14 11.44 -9.68 -2.81
N LEU A 15 10.29 -9.55 -3.49
CA LEU A 15 9.20 -10.53 -3.42
C LEU A 15 9.59 -11.92 -3.95
N PRO A 16 10.24 -12.06 -5.13
CA PRO A 16 10.77 -13.35 -5.57
C PRO A 16 11.81 -13.94 -4.63
N VAL A 17 12.72 -13.11 -4.11
CA VAL A 17 13.77 -13.58 -3.20
C VAL A 17 13.15 -14.16 -1.93
N ALA A 18 12.16 -13.47 -1.35
CA ALA A 18 11.45 -13.92 -0.15
C ALA A 18 10.57 -15.15 -0.40
N ALA A 19 9.88 -15.24 -1.54
CA ALA A 19 9.00 -16.37 -1.84
C ALA A 19 9.75 -17.66 -2.17
N THR A 20 10.83 -17.55 -2.95
CA THR A 20 11.48 -18.71 -3.58
C THR A 20 12.78 -19.11 -2.89
N ASP A 21 13.12 -18.50 -1.76
CA ASP A 21 14.38 -18.70 -1.05
C ASP A 21 15.60 -18.47 -1.97
N LEU A 22 15.50 -17.44 -2.83
CA LEU A 22 16.41 -17.17 -3.94
C LEU A 22 16.56 -18.39 -4.88
N GLY A 23 15.45 -18.97 -5.32
CA GLY A 23 15.44 -20.19 -6.14
C GLY A 23 15.97 -21.44 -5.42
N GLY A 24 15.79 -21.51 -4.10
CA GLY A 24 16.29 -22.59 -3.24
C GLY A 24 17.79 -22.53 -2.96
N LEU A 25 18.46 -21.42 -3.30
CA LEU A 25 19.90 -21.24 -3.05
C LEU A 25 20.22 -20.93 -1.59
N LEU A 26 19.26 -20.38 -0.85
CA LEU A 26 19.42 -19.98 0.55
C LEU A 26 18.41 -20.73 1.44
N ASP A 27 18.72 -20.79 2.73
CA ASP A 27 17.68 -21.11 3.72
C ASP A 27 16.62 -19.99 3.72
N ARG A 28 15.35 -20.35 3.84
CA ARG A 28 14.23 -19.40 3.81
C ARG A 28 14.37 -18.23 4.77
N TRP A 29 14.84 -18.48 6.00
CA TRP A 29 15.00 -17.43 7.00
C TRP A 29 16.13 -16.50 6.63
N VAL A 30 17.16 -17.01 5.95
CA VAL A 30 18.26 -16.19 5.42
C VAL A 30 17.79 -15.34 4.26
N ALA A 31 17.05 -15.93 3.31
CA ALA A 31 16.49 -15.19 2.17
C ALA A 31 15.56 -14.07 2.64
N GLU A 32 14.62 -14.37 3.53
CA GLU A 32 13.73 -13.37 4.11
C GLU A 32 14.50 -12.30 4.91
N ALA A 33 15.46 -12.70 5.75
CA ALA A 33 16.27 -11.76 6.52
C ALA A 33 17.06 -10.79 5.62
N LEU A 34 17.56 -11.24 4.47
CA LEU A 34 18.21 -10.36 3.49
C LEU A 34 17.25 -9.30 2.95
N VAL A 35 16.02 -9.69 2.62
CA VAL A 35 14.98 -8.75 2.17
C VAL A 35 14.63 -7.78 3.29
N VAL A 36 14.45 -8.26 4.52
CA VAL A 36 14.17 -7.43 5.70
C VAL A 36 15.29 -6.40 5.92
N VAL A 37 16.55 -6.84 5.98
CA VAL A 37 17.70 -5.95 6.19
C VAL A 37 17.82 -4.93 5.07
N TRP A 38 17.62 -5.34 3.81
CA TRP A 38 17.63 -4.43 2.68
C TRP A 38 16.52 -3.37 2.78
N CYS A 39 15.28 -3.80 2.99
CA CYS A 39 14.13 -2.91 3.06
C CYS A 39 14.23 -1.94 4.25
N TRP A 40 14.59 -2.41 5.44
CA TRP A 40 14.79 -1.53 6.59
C TRP A 40 15.99 -0.61 6.44
N GLY A 41 17.09 -1.09 5.86
CA GLY A 41 18.26 -0.27 5.54
C GLY A 41 17.92 0.86 4.57
N LEU A 42 17.16 0.55 3.52
CA LEU A 42 16.68 1.53 2.55
C LEU A 42 15.70 2.53 3.18
N PHE A 43 14.78 2.06 4.01
CA PHE A 43 13.85 2.92 4.75
C PHE A 43 14.59 3.86 5.70
N LEU A 44 15.57 3.36 6.45
CA LEU A 44 16.38 4.17 7.36
C LEU A 44 17.21 5.20 6.59
N HIS A 45 17.82 4.80 5.47
CA HIS A 45 18.55 5.73 4.60
C HIS A 45 17.65 6.85 4.06
N ASP A 46 16.46 6.52 3.58
CA ASP A 46 15.47 7.52 3.14
C ASP A 46 15.03 8.40 4.32
N HIS A 47 14.86 7.84 5.52
CA HIS A 47 14.46 8.58 6.72
C HIS A 47 15.53 9.61 7.13
N LEU A 48 16.79 9.19 7.18
CA LEU A 48 17.91 10.05 7.58
C LEU A 48 18.13 11.21 6.58
N THR A 49 17.90 10.95 5.28
CA THR A 49 18.05 11.96 4.23
C THR A 49 16.77 12.76 3.95
N ALA A 50 15.63 12.37 4.52
CA ALA A 50 14.34 13.03 4.32
C ALA A 50 14.21 14.34 5.10
N GLU A 51 13.48 15.28 4.51
CA GLU A 51 12.96 16.47 5.19
C GLU A 51 11.88 16.10 6.23
N ARG A 52 11.60 17.01 7.18
CA ARG A 52 10.66 16.79 8.30
C ARG A 52 9.29 16.27 7.83
N ARG A 53 8.73 16.85 6.77
CA ARG A 53 7.44 16.42 6.23
C ARG A 53 7.46 14.97 5.76
N ARG A 54 8.45 14.58 4.95
CA ARG A 54 8.59 13.20 4.48
C ARG A 54 8.78 12.24 5.66
N ARG A 55 9.60 12.60 6.66
CA ARG A 55 9.77 11.74 7.85
C ARG A 55 8.46 11.47 8.58
N ILE A 56 7.60 12.49 8.69
CA ILE A 56 6.26 12.33 9.28
C ILE A 56 5.42 11.39 8.41
N GLU A 57 5.37 11.62 7.10
CA GLU A 57 4.62 10.76 6.17
C GLU A 57 5.06 9.29 6.27
N MET A 58 6.37 9.02 6.31
CA MET A 58 6.94 7.68 6.46
C MET A 58 6.38 6.95 7.68
N TRP A 59 6.52 7.56 8.86
CA TRP A 59 6.05 6.95 10.10
C TRP A 59 4.53 6.85 10.17
N THR A 60 3.80 7.81 9.59
CA THR A 60 2.34 7.75 9.51
C THR A 60 1.87 6.58 8.64
N VAL A 61 2.54 6.31 7.50
CA VAL A 61 2.23 5.14 6.66
C VAL A 61 2.41 3.87 7.47
N LEU A 62 3.56 3.68 8.12
CA LEU A 62 3.81 2.49 8.95
C LEU A 62 2.77 2.35 10.08
N ALA A 63 2.40 3.45 10.73
CA ALA A 63 1.45 3.44 11.84
C ALA A 63 0.02 3.03 11.45
N PHE A 64 -0.40 3.27 10.21
CA PHE A 64 -1.71 2.83 9.70
C PHE A 64 -1.63 1.49 8.98
N ALA A 65 -0.63 1.30 8.12
CA ALA A 65 -0.48 0.10 7.31
C ALA A 65 -0.22 -1.13 8.19
N THR A 66 0.69 -1.05 9.17
CA THR A 66 1.06 -2.23 9.97
C THR A 66 -0.12 -2.81 10.76
N PRO A 67 -0.91 -2.02 11.52
CA PRO A 67 -2.07 -2.58 12.21
C PRO A 67 -3.17 -3.06 11.27
N MET A 68 -3.37 -2.39 10.13
CA MET A 68 -4.36 -2.80 9.13
C MET A 68 -3.98 -4.14 8.49
N GLU A 69 -2.70 -4.28 8.12
CA GLU A 69 -2.12 -5.50 7.56
C GLU A 69 -2.22 -6.66 8.55
N LEU A 70 -1.84 -6.45 9.81
CA LEU A 70 -1.98 -7.45 10.87
C LEU A 70 -3.44 -7.81 11.12
N PHE A 71 -4.36 -6.84 11.05
CA PHE A 71 -5.77 -7.14 11.17
C PHE A 71 -6.27 -8.00 9.99
N PHE A 72 -5.88 -7.68 8.75
CA PHE A 72 -6.28 -8.43 7.57
C PHE A 72 -5.71 -9.85 7.55
N SER A 73 -4.43 -10.00 7.88
CA SER A 73 -3.72 -11.28 7.82
C SER A 73 -3.88 -12.15 9.06
N GLU A 74 -3.93 -11.59 10.28
CA GLU A 74 -3.85 -12.38 11.53
C GLU A 74 -5.16 -12.42 12.33
N VAL A 75 -6.08 -11.48 12.10
CA VAL A 75 -7.33 -11.37 12.88
C VAL A 75 -8.54 -11.70 12.02
N TRP A 76 -8.64 -11.06 10.86
CA TRP A 76 -9.72 -11.25 9.91
C TRP A 76 -9.45 -12.41 8.96
N LEU A 77 -8.17 -12.77 8.75
CA LEU A 77 -7.74 -13.91 7.94
C LEU A 77 -8.35 -13.84 6.53
N ILE A 78 -8.29 -12.68 5.89
CA ILE A 78 -8.78 -12.50 4.50
C ILE A 78 -7.75 -12.99 3.47
N TYR A 79 -6.48 -13.07 3.87
CA TYR A 79 -5.40 -13.78 3.19
C TYR A 79 -4.37 -14.25 4.22
N GLU A 80 -3.52 -15.19 3.82
CA GLU A 80 -2.42 -15.70 4.64
C GLU A 80 -1.10 -15.56 3.90
N TYR A 81 -0.03 -15.28 4.65
CA TYR A 81 1.35 -15.29 4.13
C TYR A 81 1.91 -16.71 4.10
N GLN A 82 2.84 -16.97 3.17
CA GLN A 82 3.52 -18.27 2.99
C GLN A 82 4.09 -18.84 4.29
N HIS A 83 4.62 -17.97 5.16
CA HIS A 83 5.28 -18.35 6.41
C HIS A 83 4.38 -18.18 7.65
N GLY A 84 3.07 -17.98 7.45
CA GLY A 84 2.06 -17.93 8.50
C GLY A 84 2.01 -16.64 9.33
N LEU A 85 3.01 -15.76 9.21
CA LEU A 85 3.00 -14.42 9.79
C LEU A 85 3.34 -13.39 8.73
N MET A 86 2.81 -12.18 8.88
CA MET A 86 3.23 -11.01 8.10
C MET A 86 4.76 -10.80 8.17
N PRO A 87 5.48 -10.84 7.02
CA PRO A 87 6.92 -10.61 6.99
C PRO A 87 7.31 -9.19 7.43
N LEU A 88 8.45 -9.06 8.11
CA LEU A 88 8.88 -7.78 8.71
C LEU A 88 9.26 -6.70 7.68
N PHE A 89 9.41 -7.04 6.41
CA PHE A 89 9.64 -6.06 5.34
C PHE A 89 8.34 -5.42 4.83
N VAL A 90 7.17 -5.99 5.13
CA VAL A 90 5.87 -5.50 4.64
C VAL A 90 5.54 -4.08 5.14
N PRO A 91 5.74 -3.73 6.43
CA PRO A 91 5.49 -2.37 6.92
C PRO A 91 6.24 -1.27 6.14
N VAL A 92 7.52 -1.49 5.85
CA VAL A 92 8.34 -0.53 5.08
C VAL A 92 8.07 -0.63 3.57
N GLY A 93 7.63 -1.80 3.08
CA GLY A 93 7.16 -1.99 1.71
C GLY A 93 5.98 -1.08 1.36
N HIS A 94 5.06 -0.86 2.31
CA HIS A 94 3.95 0.08 2.14
C HIS A 94 4.43 1.51 1.90
N TRP A 95 5.50 1.96 2.58
CA TRP A 95 6.11 3.26 2.31
C TRP A 95 6.66 3.34 0.89
N PHE A 96 7.34 2.29 0.42
CA PHE A 96 7.91 2.25 -0.93
C PHE A 96 6.82 2.35 -2.00
N LEU A 97 5.75 1.58 -1.85
CA LEU A 97 4.61 1.63 -2.77
C LEU A 97 3.92 3.00 -2.71
N PHE A 98 3.73 3.57 -1.52
CA PHE A 98 3.12 4.89 -1.33
C PHE A 98 3.92 6.03 -1.97
N ASP A 99 5.23 6.13 -1.73
CA ASP A 99 6.07 7.17 -2.37
C ASP A 99 6.17 6.95 -3.89
N LEU A 100 6.18 5.70 -4.35
CA LEU A 100 6.13 5.37 -5.78
C LEU A 100 4.80 5.83 -6.40
N GLY A 101 3.67 5.50 -5.79
CA GLY A 101 2.34 5.90 -6.23
C GLY A 101 2.20 7.42 -6.35
N ARG A 102 2.64 8.16 -5.33
CA ARG A 102 2.64 9.64 -5.38
C ARG A 102 3.49 10.21 -6.50
N ARG A 103 4.61 9.57 -6.87
CA ARG A 103 5.43 10.02 -8.01
C ARG A 103 4.73 9.79 -9.32
N VAL A 104 4.18 8.58 -9.51
CA VAL A 104 3.48 8.21 -10.73
C VAL A 104 2.23 9.08 -10.90
N ALA A 105 1.46 9.30 -9.84
CA ALA A 105 0.31 10.20 -9.84
C ALA A 105 0.68 11.64 -10.23
N ARG A 106 1.75 12.20 -9.65
CA ARG A 106 2.25 13.53 -10.05
C ARG A 106 2.68 13.60 -11.53
N ALA A 107 3.27 12.53 -12.06
CA ALA A 107 3.66 12.48 -13.46
C ALA A 107 2.47 12.34 -14.42
N LEU A 108 1.31 11.89 -13.91
CA LEU A 108 0.09 11.66 -14.69
C LEU A 108 -1.03 12.66 -14.36
N VAL A 109 -0.75 13.71 -13.60
CA VAL A 109 -1.77 14.65 -13.09
C VAL A 109 -2.56 15.34 -14.21
N ASP A 110 -1.92 15.61 -15.35
CA ASP A 110 -2.54 16.24 -16.51
C ASP A 110 -3.28 15.24 -17.43
N ARG A 111 -3.33 13.96 -17.04
CA ARG A 111 -4.04 12.90 -17.77
C ARG A 111 -5.31 12.54 -17.00
N PRO A 112 -6.39 12.10 -17.68
CA PRO A 112 -7.63 11.69 -17.04
C PRO A 112 -7.52 10.29 -16.38
N ILE A 113 -6.41 10.03 -15.66
CA ILE A 113 -6.09 8.72 -15.09
C ILE A 113 -7.06 8.29 -14.00
N GLN A 114 -7.75 9.25 -13.36
CA GLN A 114 -8.72 8.98 -12.28
C GLN A 114 -9.85 8.05 -12.72
N TRP A 115 -10.16 8.00 -14.02
CA TRP A 115 -11.21 7.12 -14.56
C TRP A 115 -10.69 5.73 -14.97
N SER A 116 -9.38 5.50 -14.93
CA SER A 116 -8.81 4.22 -15.35
C SER A 116 -9.33 3.01 -14.55
N PRO A 117 -9.69 3.09 -13.25
CA PRO A 117 -10.28 1.94 -12.56
C PRO A 117 -11.59 1.44 -13.17
N MET A 118 -12.28 2.27 -13.98
CA MET A 118 -13.50 1.83 -14.71
C MET A 118 -13.22 0.69 -15.69
N LEU A 119 -11.96 0.50 -16.11
CA LEU A 119 -11.56 -0.62 -16.94
C LEU A 119 -11.73 -1.98 -16.23
N LEU A 120 -11.79 -2.00 -14.90
CA LEU A 120 -12.03 -3.22 -14.11
C LEU A 120 -13.52 -3.56 -14.01
N LEU A 121 -14.44 -2.64 -14.34
CA LEU A 121 -15.88 -2.83 -14.18
C LEU A 121 -16.42 -4.11 -14.84
N PRO A 122 -16.02 -4.50 -16.07
CA PRO A 122 -16.51 -5.75 -16.67
C PRO A 122 -16.17 -6.98 -15.84
N LEU A 123 -14.99 -7.00 -15.21
CA LEU A 123 -14.58 -8.09 -14.33
C LEU A 123 -15.33 -8.05 -13.01
N VAL A 124 -15.55 -6.88 -12.41
CA VAL A 124 -16.37 -6.74 -11.21
C VAL A 124 -17.79 -7.27 -11.44
N VAL A 125 -18.41 -6.92 -12.57
CA VAL A 125 -19.75 -7.41 -12.94
C VAL A 125 -19.73 -8.91 -13.16
N TYR A 126 -18.70 -9.45 -13.81
CA TYR A 126 -18.54 -10.88 -14.01
C TYR A 126 -18.40 -11.64 -12.68
N GLY A 127 -17.56 -11.15 -11.75
CA GLY A 127 -17.38 -11.73 -10.42
C GLY A 127 -18.66 -11.72 -9.58
N ALA A 128 -19.46 -10.66 -9.71
CA ALA A 128 -20.76 -10.54 -9.06
C ALA A 128 -21.80 -11.53 -9.62
N ILE A 129 -21.91 -11.66 -10.95
CA ILE A 129 -22.88 -12.56 -11.60
C ILE A 129 -22.54 -14.03 -11.35
N THR A 130 -21.25 -14.38 -11.41
CA THR A 130 -20.79 -15.75 -11.18
C THR A 130 -20.72 -16.13 -9.70
N GLY A 131 -20.82 -15.15 -8.80
CA GLY A 131 -20.68 -15.36 -7.36
C GLY A 131 -19.25 -15.68 -6.93
N THR A 132 -18.24 -15.50 -7.78
CA THR A 132 -16.84 -15.87 -7.49
C THR A 132 -15.98 -14.71 -6.97
N GLY A 133 -16.46 -13.48 -7.09
CA GLY A 133 -15.75 -12.27 -6.66
C GLY A 133 -16.72 -11.18 -6.23
N THR A 134 -17.64 -11.50 -5.30
CA THR A 134 -18.67 -10.56 -4.86
C THR A 134 -18.11 -9.40 -4.02
N VAL A 135 -16.97 -9.59 -3.34
CA VAL A 135 -16.26 -8.53 -2.61
C VAL A 135 -15.78 -7.41 -3.54
N GLU A 136 -15.51 -7.71 -4.81
CA GLU A 136 -15.05 -6.73 -5.80
C GLU A 136 -16.05 -5.59 -5.98
N VAL A 137 -17.34 -5.86 -5.82
CA VAL A 137 -18.39 -4.83 -5.92
C VAL A 137 -18.21 -3.81 -4.79
N VAL A 138 -17.98 -4.27 -3.56
CA VAL A 138 -17.77 -3.40 -2.40
C VAL A 138 -16.50 -2.58 -2.56
N LEU A 139 -15.41 -3.23 -2.98
CA LEU A 139 -14.13 -2.58 -3.22
C LEU A 139 -14.23 -1.56 -4.37
N PHE A 140 -14.96 -1.86 -5.44
CA PHE A 140 -15.19 -0.97 -6.57
C PHE A 140 -15.99 0.28 -6.17
N ILE A 141 -17.07 0.10 -5.39
CA ILE A 141 -17.83 1.22 -4.84
C ILE A 141 -16.92 2.08 -3.94
N GLY A 142 -16.13 1.46 -3.07
CA GLY A 142 -15.16 2.18 -2.24
C GLY A 142 -14.17 3.02 -3.06
N MET A 143 -13.60 2.43 -4.13
CA MET A 143 -12.71 3.14 -5.05
C MET A 143 -13.40 4.35 -5.70
N LEU A 144 -14.63 4.17 -6.18
CA LEU A 144 -15.42 5.26 -6.75
C LEU A 144 -15.68 6.39 -5.75
N LEU A 145 -15.97 6.06 -4.50
CA LEU A 145 -16.15 7.05 -3.44
C LEU A 145 -14.84 7.82 -3.17
N PHE A 146 -13.69 7.14 -3.15
CA PHE A 146 -12.40 7.81 -3.00
C PHE A 146 -12.08 8.73 -4.19
N ILE A 147 -12.31 8.28 -5.43
CA ILE A 147 -12.13 9.11 -6.63
C ILE A 147 -13.07 10.33 -6.60
N ARG A 148 -14.31 10.16 -6.14
CA ARG A 148 -15.34 11.21 -6.18
C ARG A 148 -15.21 12.23 -5.06
N PHE A 149 -14.79 11.81 -3.87
CA PHE A 149 -14.82 12.62 -2.65
C PHE A 149 -13.45 12.80 -1.99
N GLY A 150 -12.47 11.99 -2.35
CA GLY A 150 -11.14 12.08 -1.77
C GLY A 150 -10.30 13.22 -2.36
N PRO A 151 -9.28 13.68 -1.62
CA PRO A 151 -8.44 14.81 -1.98
C PRO A 151 -7.53 14.62 -3.20
N ASP A 152 -7.23 13.39 -3.60
CA ASP A 152 -6.29 13.11 -4.72
C ASP A 152 -6.78 11.94 -5.60
N PRO A 153 -7.72 12.20 -6.53
CA PRO A 153 -8.29 11.16 -7.41
C PRO A 153 -7.27 10.46 -8.31
N ALA A 154 -6.22 11.18 -8.73
CA ALA A 154 -5.17 10.62 -9.57
C ALA A 154 -4.33 9.60 -8.78
N LEU A 155 -4.03 9.91 -7.51
CA LEU A 155 -3.33 8.97 -6.62
C LEU A 155 -4.12 7.69 -6.40
N TYR A 156 -5.42 7.77 -6.11
CA TYR A 156 -6.25 6.57 -5.90
C TYR A 156 -6.27 5.66 -7.13
N ALA A 157 -6.44 6.23 -8.32
CA ALA A 157 -6.41 5.45 -9.55
C ALA A 157 -5.04 4.81 -9.81
N VAL A 158 -3.95 5.52 -9.57
CA VAL A 158 -2.59 4.98 -9.70
C VAL A 158 -2.34 3.86 -8.69
N MET A 159 -2.76 4.03 -7.44
CA MET A 159 -2.62 3.02 -6.40
C MET A 159 -3.44 1.76 -6.70
N THR A 160 -4.61 1.88 -7.34
CA THR A 160 -5.35 0.71 -7.84
C THR A 160 -4.47 -0.18 -8.72
N TRP A 161 -3.79 0.40 -9.70
CA TRP A 161 -2.97 -0.36 -10.63
C TRP A 161 -1.66 -0.85 -10.02
N LEU A 162 -1.01 -0.03 -9.19
CA LEU A 162 0.23 -0.45 -8.52
C LEU A 162 -0.02 -1.55 -7.51
N ALA A 163 -1.10 -1.44 -6.72
CA ALA A 163 -1.51 -2.50 -5.79
C ALA A 163 -1.89 -3.76 -6.57
N LEU A 164 -2.75 -3.66 -7.60
CA LEU A 164 -3.14 -4.83 -8.39
C LEU A 164 -1.92 -5.53 -9.03
N ALA A 165 -0.96 -4.79 -9.57
CA ALA A 165 0.25 -5.37 -10.14
C ALA A 165 1.10 -6.10 -9.09
N MET A 166 1.25 -5.51 -7.90
CA MET A 166 2.00 -6.09 -6.79
C MET A 166 1.28 -7.30 -6.17
N GLU A 167 -0.04 -7.24 -6.04
CA GLU A 167 -0.89 -8.35 -5.60
C GLU A 167 -0.81 -9.53 -6.58
N LEU A 168 -0.97 -9.29 -7.88
CA LEU A 168 -0.83 -10.34 -8.91
C LEU A 168 0.56 -10.97 -8.88
N TRP A 169 1.60 -10.17 -8.65
CA TRP A 169 2.97 -10.66 -8.55
C TRP A 169 3.19 -11.48 -7.27
N GLY A 170 2.74 -10.97 -6.13
CA GLY A 170 2.88 -11.61 -4.83
C GLY A 170 2.15 -12.94 -4.75
N THR A 171 0.89 -12.99 -5.20
CA THR A 171 0.08 -14.22 -5.19
C THR A 171 0.55 -15.24 -6.21
N TRP A 172 1.00 -14.81 -7.40
CA TRP A 172 1.59 -15.71 -8.39
C TRP A 172 2.88 -16.37 -7.87
N LEU A 173 3.70 -15.63 -7.11
CA LEU A 173 4.90 -16.16 -6.46
C LEU A 173 4.59 -17.04 -5.23
N GLY A 174 3.37 -16.95 -4.70
CA GLY A 174 2.97 -17.65 -3.47
C GLY A 174 3.37 -16.94 -2.18
N ASN A 175 3.77 -15.65 -2.22
CA ASN A 175 4.11 -14.89 -1.00
C ASN A 175 2.93 -14.81 -0.03
N TRP A 176 1.72 -14.62 -0.57
CA TRP A 176 0.46 -14.67 0.15
C TRP A 176 -0.65 -15.23 -0.76
N ALA A 177 -1.73 -15.70 -0.15
CA ALA A 177 -2.90 -16.21 -0.85
C ALA A 177 -4.18 -15.70 -0.19
N TRP A 178 -5.06 -15.10 -0.99
CA TRP A 178 -6.37 -14.65 -0.54
C TRP A 178 -7.34 -15.82 -0.39
N HIS A 179 -8.13 -15.77 0.68
CA HIS A 179 -9.18 -16.75 0.93
C HIS A 179 -10.33 -16.55 -0.06
N PRO A 180 -10.89 -17.64 -0.62
CA PRO A 180 -11.99 -17.55 -1.59
C PRO A 180 -13.28 -17.03 -0.96
N ASP A 181 -13.43 -17.18 0.35
CA ASP A 181 -14.54 -16.64 1.14
C ASP A 181 -13.99 -15.57 2.08
N VAL A 182 -14.64 -14.40 2.10
CA VAL A 182 -14.31 -13.30 3.00
C VAL A 182 -14.97 -13.57 4.35
N PRO A 183 -14.20 -13.85 5.41
CA PRO A 183 -14.76 -14.18 6.71
C PRO A 183 -15.69 -13.09 7.24
N TRP A 184 -16.73 -13.50 7.97
CA TRP A 184 -17.74 -12.63 8.61
C TRP A 184 -18.69 -11.88 7.68
N LEU A 185 -18.35 -11.72 6.39
CA LEU A 185 -19.17 -10.96 5.44
C LEU A 185 -20.02 -11.83 4.52
N GLY A 186 -19.71 -13.13 4.40
CA GLY A 186 -20.41 -14.03 3.46
C GLY A 186 -20.24 -13.63 2.00
N LEU A 187 -19.15 -12.90 1.70
CA LEU A 187 -18.75 -12.52 0.35
C LEU A 187 -17.67 -13.48 -0.14
N THR A 188 -17.50 -13.52 -1.46
CA THR A 188 -16.48 -14.30 -2.15
C THR A 188 -15.43 -13.38 -2.76
N SER A 189 -14.20 -13.88 -2.84
CA SER A 189 -13.04 -13.16 -3.32
C SER A 189 -12.24 -13.96 -4.34
N TRP A 190 -11.60 -13.25 -5.25
CA TRP A 190 -10.54 -13.82 -6.09
C TRP A 190 -9.19 -13.76 -5.39
N ASN A 191 -8.22 -14.46 -5.97
CA ASN A 191 -6.83 -14.48 -5.52
C ASN A 191 -5.91 -13.93 -6.61
N PRO A 192 -5.55 -12.63 -6.57
CA PRO A 192 -5.95 -11.61 -5.60
C PRO A 192 -7.27 -10.92 -5.96
N PRO A 193 -7.87 -10.16 -5.03
CA PRO A 193 -8.95 -9.26 -5.37
C PRO A 193 -8.47 -8.13 -6.29
N LEU A 194 -9.31 -7.70 -7.23
CA LEU A 194 -8.92 -6.71 -8.25
C LEU A 194 -8.70 -5.32 -7.66
N LEU A 195 -9.51 -4.97 -6.66
CA LEU A 195 -9.57 -3.61 -6.12
C LEU A 195 -9.10 -3.53 -4.67
N VAL A 196 -8.13 -4.37 -4.26
CA VAL A 196 -7.38 -4.20 -2.99
C VAL A 196 -6.79 -2.80 -2.88
N GLY A 197 -6.49 -2.15 -4.02
CA GLY A 197 -6.12 -0.74 -4.10
C GLY A 197 -7.06 0.23 -3.36
N SER A 198 -8.31 -0.15 -3.08
CA SER A 198 -9.22 0.62 -2.22
C SER A 198 -8.74 0.72 -0.78
N PHE A 199 -8.11 -0.32 -0.21
CA PHE A 199 -7.49 -0.23 1.12
C PHE A 199 -6.27 0.69 1.11
N TYR A 200 -5.48 0.66 0.03
CA TYR A 200 -4.40 1.62 -0.17
C TYR A 200 -4.93 3.05 -0.28
N GLY A 201 -6.02 3.28 -1.01
CA GLY A 201 -6.68 4.58 -1.09
C GLY A 201 -7.19 5.09 0.27
N LEU A 202 -7.72 4.21 1.12
CA LEU A 202 -8.07 4.53 2.51
C LEU A 202 -6.83 4.94 3.31
N GLY A 203 -5.75 4.17 3.22
CA GLY A 203 -4.47 4.49 3.86
C GLY A 203 -3.94 5.86 3.44
N ASP A 204 -3.97 6.15 2.14
CA ASP A 204 -3.55 7.43 1.57
C ASP A 204 -4.36 8.61 2.10
N LEU A 205 -5.68 8.44 2.21
CA LEU A 205 -6.57 9.43 2.81
C LEU A 205 -6.20 9.68 4.27
N LEU A 206 -6.05 8.61 5.08
CA LEU A 206 -5.73 8.71 6.51
C LEU A 206 -4.36 9.37 6.73
N VAL A 207 -3.35 8.97 5.95
CA VAL A 207 -2.02 9.57 5.97
C VAL A 207 -2.09 11.06 5.59
N GLY A 208 -2.81 11.38 4.53
CA GLY A 208 -3.01 12.76 4.07
C GLY A 208 -3.65 13.64 5.14
N LEU A 209 -4.70 13.16 5.80
CA LEU A 209 -5.39 13.87 6.87
C LEU A 209 -4.49 14.06 8.10
N ALA A 210 -3.83 12.99 8.57
CA ALA A 210 -2.97 13.03 9.74
C ALA A 210 -1.76 13.95 9.54
N VAL A 211 -1.14 13.93 8.36
CA VAL A 211 0.00 14.80 8.02
C VAL A 211 -0.44 16.26 7.95
N ARG A 212 -1.58 16.56 7.30
CA ARG A 212 -2.11 17.93 7.24
C ARG A 212 -2.40 18.49 8.63
N TRP A 213 -3.04 17.69 9.49
CA TRP A 213 -3.31 18.06 10.87
C TRP A 213 -2.01 18.33 11.65
N ARG A 214 -1.04 17.41 11.61
CA ARG A 214 0.22 17.54 12.35
C ARG A 214 1.08 18.71 11.87
N LEU A 215 1.11 18.99 10.57
CA LEU A 215 1.83 20.14 10.02
C LEU A 215 1.10 21.47 10.30
N GLY A 216 -0.24 21.47 10.30
CA GLY A 216 -1.03 22.65 10.66
C GLY A 216 -0.93 23.05 12.13
N GLN A 217 -0.68 22.09 13.03
CA GLN A 217 -0.31 22.38 14.42
C GLN A 217 1.08 23.00 14.52
N GLY A 218 2.06 22.47 13.78
CA GLY A 218 3.43 23.01 13.78
C GLY A 218 3.55 24.46 13.31
N SER A 219 2.71 24.90 12.36
CA SER A 219 2.64 26.32 11.96
C SER A 219 1.99 27.21 13.02
N SER A 220 1.03 26.67 13.76
CA SER A 220 0.35 27.40 14.85
C SER A 220 1.26 27.54 16.07
N GLU A 221 2.01 26.49 16.44
CA GLU A 221 3.00 26.53 17.52
C GLU A 221 4.18 27.47 17.20
N ALA A 222 4.70 27.44 15.96
CA ALA A 222 5.78 28.34 15.55
C ALA A 222 5.39 29.83 15.63
N HIS A 223 4.13 30.16 15.34
CA HIS A 223 3.58 31.50 15.48
C HIS A 223 3.41 31.94 16.94
N LEU A 224 3.13 31.01 17.85
CA LEU A 224 3.00 31.29 19.28
C LEU A 224 4.38 31.47 19.93
N THR A 225 5.39 30.71 19.51
CA THR A 225 6.77 30.86 20.02
C THR A 225 7.43 32.14 19.52
N SER A 226 7.18 32.58 18.27
CA SER A 226 7.75 33.84 17.77
C SER A 226 7.19 35.09 18.45
N ASN A 227 5.99 35.00 19.04
CA ASN A 227 5.38 36.12 19.77
C ASN A 227 5.81 36.19 21.24
N HIS A 228 6.42 35.13 21.79
CA HIS A 228 6.86 35.10 23.19
C HIS A 228 8.32 35.52 23.39
N ASP A 229 9.17 35.42 22.35
CA ASP A 229 10.58 35.83 22.42
C ASP A 229 10.82 37.29 21.99
N GLY A 230 9.74 38.06 21.78
CA GLY A 230 9.76 39.44 21.30
C GLY A 230 9.28 40.50 22.29
N ALA A 231 9.17 40.18 23.59
CA ALA A 231 8.74 41.10 24.65
C ALA A 231 9.82 41.30 25.72
#